data_AF-A0A6L3F9W0-F1
#
_entry.id   AF-A0A6L3F9W0-F1
#
_cell.length_a   1.000
_cell.length_b   1.000
_cell.length_c   1.000
_cell.angle_alpha   90.00
_cell.angle_beta   90.00
_cell.angle_gamma   90.00
#
_symmetry.space_group_name_H-M   'P 1'
#
loop_
_entity.id
_entity.type
_entity.pdbx_description
1 polymer ?
#
loop_
_entity_poly.entity_id
_entity_poly.type
_entity_poly.pdbx_seq_one_letter_code
_entity_poly.pdbx_strand_id
1 'polypeptide(L)'
;MKNSSLRVQLSAVFLGFLLLVISSVTVTYWLAQTQQHDAAIINLAGRQRMLAQQMTRLALTDPKNPELSETIAHFEQTLSVLTNGGEIVDGNGRSLTLPPTTHPTTHTLLQEIATIWPTFKNQLHAPVNSEQLQAEFATLLPKLDKIVSTYETQAKAKINRLYWVQFIFLTTAFLLLAWGYLIVYRRLLYPLHALGTSAHEIGAGNLDKPFPSLPNNE
;
A
#
# COMPACT_ATOMS: atom_id res chain seq x y z
N MET A 1 37.64 -15.80 22.81
CA MET A 1 37.05 -15.07 21.66
C MET A 1 37.64 -13.67 21.67
N LYS A 2 38.32 -13.24 20.60
CA LYS A 2 38.96 -11.91 20.52
C LYS A 2 37.85 -10.85 20.53
N ASN A 3 37.82 -10.00 21.55
CA ASN A 3 36.84 -8.92 21.63
C ASN A 3 37.11 -7.92 20.50
N SER A 4 36.13 -7.70 19.62
CA SER A 4 36.26 -6.69 18.56
C SER A 4 36.39 -5.29 19.17
N SER A 5 37.28 -4.47 18.60
CA SER A 5 37.50 -3.07 19.00
C SER A 5 36.18 -2.29 19.03
N LEU A 6 36.01 -1.41 20.04
CA LEU A 6 34.81 -0.60 20.23
C LEU A 6 34.45 0.19 18.96
N ARG A 7 35.47 0.68 18.24
CA ARG A 7 35.29 1.44 16.98
C ARG A 7 34.59 0.62 15.90
N VAL A 8 34.95 -0.65 15.76
CA VAL A 8 34.35 -1.56 14.76
C VAL A 8 32.89 -1.83 15.12
N GLN A 9 32.59 -2.04 16.40
CA GLN A 9 31.22 -2.28 16.86
C GLN A 9 30.31 -1.07 16.62
N LEU A 10 30.76 0.13 16.98
CA LEU A 10 30.00 1.36 16.74
C LEU A 10 29.83 1.65 15.24
N SER A 11 30.87 1.42 14.44
CA SER A 11 30.79 1.56 12.99
C SER A 11 29.81 0.57 12.38
N ALA A 12 29.77 -0.67 12.87
CA ALA A 12 28.82 -1.69 12.43
C ALA A 12 27.37 -1.33 12.81
N VAL A 13 27.13 -0.83 14.02
CA VAL A 13 25.82 -0.33 14.45
C VAL A 13 25.38 0.84 13.57
N PHE A 14 26.25 1.83 13.36
CA PHE A 14 25.95 2.98 12.51
C PHE A 14 25.65 2.58 11.06
N LEU A 15 26.49 1.72 10.47
CA LEU A 15 26.28 1.21 9.11
C LEU A 15 24.98 0.40 9.01
N GLY A 16 24.70 -0.44 10.01
CA GLY A 16 23.44 -1.19 10.10
C GLY A 16 22.23 -0.27 10.15
N PHE A 17 22.28 0.81 10.93
CA PHE A 17 21.22 1.81 10.99
C PHE A 17 21.04 2.52 9.63
N LEU A 18 22.15 2.91 8.98
CA LEU A 18 22.10 3.56 7.67
C LEU A 18 21.44 2.66 6.61
N LEU A 19 21.83 1.38 6.55
CA LEU A 19 21.23 0.40 5.64
C LEU A 19 19.75 0.14 5.96
N LEU A 20 19.39 0.11 7.26
CA LEU A 20 17.99 0.00 7.68
C LEU A 20 17.15 1.17 7.18
N VAL A 21 17.66 2.41 7.27
CA VAL A 21 16.94 3.60 6.80
C VAL A 21 16.80 3.58 5.27
N ILE A 22 17.88 3.31 4.54
CA ILE A 22 17.85 3.26 3.06
C ILE A 22 16.86 2.18 2.58
N SER A 23 16.89 0.99 3.18
CA SER A 23 15.96 -0.08 2.84
C SER A 23 14.52 0.28 3.21
N SER A 24 14.28 0.91 4.35
CA SER A 24 12.95 1.39 4.76
C SER A 24 12.37 2.36 3.73
N VAL A 25 13.12 3.37 3.33
CA VAL A 25 12.68 4.36 2.33
C VAL A 25 12.41 3.68 0.99
N THR A 26 13.30 2.79 0.55
CA THR A 26 13.17 2.09 -0.75
C THR A 26 11.92 1.21 -0.79
N VAL A 27 11.70 0.39 0.25
CA VAL A 27 10.53 -0.48 0.35
C VAL A 27 9.23 0.34 0.43
N THR A 28 9.25 1.44 1.18
CA THR A 28 8.10 2.34 1.33
C THR A 28 7.74 3.00 0.01
N TYR A 29 8.74 3.53 -0.70
CA TYR A 29 8.54 4.13 -2.01
C TYR A 29 7.95 3.10 -2.98
N TRP A 30 8.52 1.90 -3.06
CA TRP A 30 8.02 0.84 -3.93
C TRP A 30 6.56 0.46 -3.60
N LEU A 31 6.24 0.30 -2.31
CA LEU A 31 4.87 -0.04 -1.90
C LEU A 31 3.88 1.11 -2.14
N ALA A 32 4.31 2.36 -2.01
CA ALA A 32 3.49 3.54 -2.33
C ALA A 32 3.19 3.62 -3.83
N GLN A 33 4.17 3.32 -4.70
CA GLN A 33 3.97 3.27 -6.15
C GLN A 33 2.88 2.27 -6.56
N THR A 34 2.77 1.13 -5.88
CA THR A 34 1.70 0.15 -6.15
C THR A 34 0.27 0.64 -5.83
N GLN A 35 0.14 1.76 -5.12
CA GLN A 35 -1.15 2.36 -4.71
C GLN A 35 -1.57 3.56 -5.56
N GLN A 36 -0.69 4.05 -6.46
CA GLN A 36 -0.90 5.31 -7.18
C GLN A 36 -2.18 5.36 -8.01
N HIS A 37 -2.69 4.20 -8.45
CA HIS A 37 -3.88 4.09 -9.28
C HIS A 37 -5.13 3.65 -8.51
N ASP A 38 -5.03 3.28 -7.24
CA ASP A 38 -6.12 2.64 -6.51
C ASP A 38 -7.38 3.52 -6.45
N ALA A 39 -7.22 4.82 -6.16
CA ALA A 39 -8.33 5.77 -6.12
C ALA A 39 -9.03 5.92 -7.49
N ALA A 40 -8.24 5.97 -8.57
CA ALA A 40 -8.79 6.11 -9.91
C ALA A 40 -9.53 4.83 -10.36
N ILE A 41 -8.98 3.66 -10.03
CA ILE A 41 -9.59 2.36 -10.30
C ILE A 41 -10.92 2.23 -9.54
N ILE A 42 -10.96 2.61 -8.26
CA ILE A 42 -12.20 2.61 -7.45
C ILE A 42 -13.24 3.55 -8.06
N ASN A 43 -12.84 4.75 -8.49
CA ASN A 43 -13.76 5.69 -9.13
C ASN A 43 -14.33 5.15 -10.45
N LEU A 44 -13.50 4.53 -11.29
CA LEU A 44 -13.95 3.92 -12.55
C LEU A 44 -14.86 2.71 -12.31
N ALA A 45 -14.55 1.87 -11.32
CA ALA A 45 -15.44 0.79 -10.90
C ALA A 45 -16.79 1.35 -10.41
N GLY A 46 -16.78 2.43 -9.63
CA GLY A 46 -18.00 3.13 -9.20
C GLY A 46 -18.78 3.73 -10.37
N ARG A 47 -18.09 4.25 -11.39
CA ARG A 47 -18.68 4.78 -12.63
C ARG A 47 -19.46 3.70 -13.37
N GLN A 48 -18.97 2.45 -13.42
CA GLN A 48 -19.70 1.34 -14.06
C GLN A 48 -21.10 1.16 -13.48
N ARG A 49 -21.23 1.23 -12.15
CA ARG A 49 -22.53 1.14 -11.47
C ARG A 49 -23.47 2.28 -11.87
N MET A 50 -22.95 3.51 -11.91
CA MET A 50 -23.74 4.68 -12.31
C MET A 50 -24.18 4.59 -13.77
N LEU A 51 -23.27 4.18 -14.67
CA LEU A 51 -23.57 3.98 -16.09
C LEU A 51 -24.65 2.91 -16.28
N ALA A 52 -24.61 1.82 -15.51
CA ALA A 52 -25.65 0.78 -15.52
C ALA A 52 -27.03 1.31 -15.13
N GLN A 53 -27.10 2.09 -14.06
CA GLN A 53 -28.34 2.73 -13.65
C GLN A 53 -28.85 3.73 -14.70
N GLN A 54 -27.94 4.52 -15.29
CA GLN A 54 -28.28 5.51 -16.31
C GLN A 54 -28.82 4.86 -17.58
N MET A 55 -28.16 3.81 -18.10
CA MET A 55 -28.64 3.11 -19.30
C MET A 55 -29.95 2.37 -19.06
N THR A 56 -30.15 1.75 -17.90
CA THR A 56 -31.46 1.15 -17.54
C THR A 56 -32.56 2.21 -17.50
N ARG A 57 -32.31 3.37 -16.87
CA ARG A 57 -33.26 4.49 -16.82
C ARG A 57 -33.60 4.99 -18.22
N LEU A 58 -32.59 5.24 -19.06
CA LEU A 58 -32.78 5.72 -20.43
C LEU A 58 -33.57 4.71 -21.26
N ALA A 59 -33.21 3.42 -21.21
CA ALA A 59 -33.93 2.37 -21.95
C ALA A 59 -35.42 2.28 -21.54
N LEU A 60 -35.76 2.48 -20.26
CA LEU A 60 -37.15 2.43 -19.79
C LEU A 60 -37.96 3.69 -20.10
N THR A 61 -37.31 4.85 -20.25
CA THR A 61 -37.99 6.17 -20.34
C THR A 61 -37.95 6.75 -21.75
N ASP A 62 -36.79 6.68 -22.41
CA ASP A 62 -36.56 7.15 -23.77
C ASP A 62 -35.49 6.27 -24.46
N PRO A 63 -35.83 5.05 -24.89
CA PRO A 63 -34.88 4.13 -25.52
C PRO A 63 -34.33 4.59 -26.88
N LYS A 64 -34.82 5.72 -27.42
CA LYS A 64 -34.29 6.34 -28.65
C LYS A 64 -33.34 7.50 -28.36
N ASN A 65 -33.12 7.85 -27.08
CA ASN A 65 -32.19 8.90 -26.70
C ASN A 65 -30.76 8.54 -27.15
N PRO A 66 -30.07 9.40 -27.94
CA PRO A 66 -28.70 9.15 -28.38
C PRO A 66 -27.71 8.98 -27.21
N GLU A 67 -27.99 9.55 -26.04
CA GLU A 67 -27.21 9.38 -24.81
C GLU A 67 -27.10 7.92 -24.37
N LEU A 68 -28.07 7.07 -24.72
CA LEU A 68 -28.04 5.64 -24.41
C LEU A 68 -26.84 4.95 -25.07
N SER A 69 -26.64 5.17 -26.37
CA SER A 69 -25.51 4.61 -27.11
C SER A 69 -24.17 5.11 -26.58
N GLU A 70 -24.11 6.38 -26.17
CA GLU A 70 -22.91 6.96 -25.55
C GLU A 70 -22.62 6.31 -24.18
N THR A 71 -23.64 6.15 -23.34
CA THR A 71 -23.53 5.51 -22.01
C THR A 71 -23.04 4.07 -22.12
N ILE A 72 -23.55 3.31 -23.10
CA ILE A 72 -23.09 1.95 -23.42
C ILE A 72 -21.61 1.96 -23.82
N ALA A 73 -21.19 2.88 -24.70
CA ALA A 73 -19.79 2.97 -25.13
C ALA A 73 -18.84 3.30 -23.97
N HIS A 74 -19.23 4.25 -23.10
CA HIS A 74 -18.48 4.58 -21.88
C HIS A 74 -18.37 3.39 -20.92
N PHE A 75 -19.44 2.60 -20.81
CA PHE A 75 -19.46 1.40 -19.98
C PHE A 75 -18.46 0.36 -20.52
N GLU A 76 -18.52 0.05 -21.82
CA GLU A 76 -17.64 -0.92 -22.48
C GLU A 76 -16.17 -0.51 -22.44
N GLN A 77 -15.87 0.78 -22.70
CA GLN A 77 -14.51 1.30 -22.61
C GLN A 77 -13.96 1.15 -21.19
N THR A 78 -14.74 1.53 -20.19
CA THR A 78 -14.30 1.46 -18.79
C THR A 78 -14.14 -0.01 -18.35
N LEU A 79 -15.04 -0.92 -18.74
CA LEU A 79 -14.93 -2.36 -18.45
C LEU A 79 -13.66 -2.95 -19.08
N SER A 80 -13.37 -2.58 -20.33
CA SER A 80 -12.15 -3.01 -21.02
C SER A 80 -10.89 -2.52 -20.31
N VAL A 81 -10.83 -1.24 -19.93
CA VAL A 81 -9.67 -0.65 -19.24
C VAL A 81 -9.49 -1.25 -17.84
N LEU A 82 -10.57 -1.50 -17.09
CA LEU A 82 -10.47 -2.18 -15.80
C LEU A 82 -9.94 -3.62 -15.92
N THR A 83 -10.22 -4.29 -17.05
CA THR A 83 -9.81 -5.69 -17.27
C THR A 83 -8.38 -5.78 -17.81
N ASN A 84 -8.10 -5.05 -18.89
CA ASN A 84 -6.90 -5.19 -19.70
C ASN A 84 -5.87 -4.07 -19.46
N GLY A 85 -6.22 -3.05 -18.68
CA GLY A 85 -5.46 -1.81 -18.62
C GLY A 85 -5.64 -0.97 -19.88
N GLY A 86 -4.88 0.12 -19.97
CA GLY A 86 -4.89 1.04 -21.12
C GLY A 86 -5.24 2.46 -20.72
N GLU A 87 -5.51 3.29 -21.74
CA GLU A 87 -5.80 4.71 -21.56
C GLU A 87 -7.31 4.96 -21.44
N ILE A 88 -7.66 5.85 -20.52
CA ILE A 88 -9.03 6.30 -20.32
C ILE A 88 -9.05 7.77 -19.92
N VAL A 89 -10.08 8.48 -20.36
CA VAL A 89 -10.37 9.83 -19.89
C VAL A 89 -11.31 9.71 -18.69
N ASP A 90 -10.89 10.25 -17.54
CA ASP A 90 -11.73 10.26 -16.34
C ASP A 90 -12.90 11.24 -16.46
N GLY A 91 -13.81 11.24 -15.48
CA GLY A 91 -14.96 12.15 -15.47
C GLY A 91 -14.61 13.65 -15.41
N ASN A 92 -13.35 14.00 -15.20
CA ASN A 92 -12.83 15.37 -15.16
C ASN A 92 -12.07 15.74 -16.44
N GLY A 93 -12.09 14.89 -17.48
CA GLY A 93 -11.38 15.14 -18.73
C GLY A 93 -9.88 14.85 -18.68
N ARG A 94 -9.38 14.18 -17.63
CA ARG A 94 -7.95 13.87 -17.50
C ARG A 94 -7.66 12.51 -18.12
N SER A 95 -6.65 12.45 -18.99
CA SER A 95 -6.13 11.18 -19.49
C SER A 95 -5.38 10.44 -18.37
N LEU A 96 -5.69 9.16 -18.23
CA LEU A 96 -5.11 8.26 -17.26
C LEU A 96 -4.72 6.95 -17.95
N THR A 97 -3.50 6.48 -17.70
CA THR A 97 -3.06 5.15 -18.09
C THR A 97 -3.14 4.22 -16.88
N LEU A 98 -3.87 3.12 -17.02
CA LEU A 98 -4.04 2.12 -15.96
C LEU A 98 -3.33 0.81 -16.30
N PRO A 99 -2.69 0.16 -15.30
CA PRO A 99 -2.17 -1.18 -15.48
C PRO A 99 -3.32 -2.20 -15.59
N PRO A 100 -3.08 -3.36 -16.22
CA PRO A 100 -4.04 -4.45 -16.21
C PRO A 100 -4.33 -4.96 -14.79
N THR A 101 -5.54 -5.48 -14.60
CA THR A 101 -5.89 -6.16 -13.34
C THR A 101 -5.09 -7.44 -13.19
N THR A 102 -4.34 -7.55 -12.08
CA THR A 102 -3.51 -8.73 -11.77
C THR A 102 -4.10 -9.64 -10.69
N HIS A 103 -5.05 -9.14 -9.88
CA HIS A 103 -5.65 -9.93 -8.81
C HIS A 103 -6.64 -10.96 -9.37
N PRO A 104 -6.45 -12.28 -9.11
CA PRO A 104 -7.28 -13.33 -9.69
C PRO A 104 -8.78 -13.16 -9.42
N THR A 105 -9.14 -12.80 -8.17
CA THR A 105 -10.54 -12.63 -7.77
C THR A 105 -11.22 -11.47 -8.50
N THR A 106 -10.53 -10.34 -8.68
CA THR A 106 -11.00 -9.20 -9.46
C THR A 106 -11.15 -9.57 -10.92
N HIS A 107 -10.16 -10.28 -11.48
CA HIS A 107 -10.18 -10.71 -12.87
C HIS A 107 -11.37 -11.63 -13.16
N THR A 108 -11.63 -12.62 -12.31
CA THR A 108 -12.80 -13.50 -12.41
C THR A 108 -14.10 -12.70 -12.35
N LEU A 109 -14.22 -11.73 -11.44
CA LEU A 109 -15.43 -10.93 -11.34
C LEU A 109 -15.67 -10.04 -12.58
N LEU A 110 -14.60 -9.47 -13.16
CA LEU A 110 -14.69 -8.72 -14.41
C LEU A 110 -15.09 -9.62 -15.59
N GLN A 111 -14.59 -10.85 -15.64
CA GLN A 111 -15.00 -11.84 -16.65
C GLN A 111 -16.48 -12.24 -16.51
N GLU A 112 -16.97 -12.41 -15.29
CA GLU A 112 -18.40 -12.66 -15.05
C GLU A 112 -19.26 -11.49 -15.54
N ILE A 113 -18.86 -10.25 -15.26
CA ILE A 113 -19.53 -9.05 -15.76
C ILE A 113 -19.51 -9.03 -17.29
N ALA A 114 -18.36 -9.30 -17.91
CA ALA A 114 -18.22 -9.37 -19.36
C ALA A 114 -19.07 -10.48 -20.00
N THR A 115 -19.38 -11.55 -19.27
CA THR A 115 -20.24 -12.65 -19.73
C THR A 115 -21.73 -12.27 -19.67
N ILE A 116 -22.14 -11.51 -18.64
CA ILE A 116 -23.53 -11.04 -18.47
C ILE A 116 -23.83 -9.86 -19.41
N TRP A 117 -22.82 -9.04 -19.68
CA TRP A 117 -22.95 -7.79 -20.41
C TRP A 117 -23.71 -7.91 -21.75
N PRO A 118 -23.42 -8.86 -22.66
CA PRO A 118 -24.13 -8.96 -23.93
C PRO A 118 -25.64 -9.18 -23.77
N THR A 119 -26.05 -10.03 -22.82
CA THR A 119 -27.47 -10.29 -22.54
C THR A 119 -28.16 -9.04 -22.02
N PHE A 120 -27.55 -8.34 -21.07
CA PHE A 120 -28.07 -7.08 -20.54
C PHE A 120 -28.15 -6.00 -21.64
N LYS A 121 -27.09 -5.84 -22.45
CA LYS A 121 -27.03 -4.87 -23.56
C LYS A 121 -28.15 -5.08 -24.57
N ASN A 122 -28.48 -6.33 -24.89
CA ASN A 122 -29.56 -6.64 -25.81
C ASN A 122 -30.94 -6.18 -25.31
N GLN A 123 -31.15 -6.07 -23.99
CA GLN A 123 -32.42 -5.59 -23.40
C GLN A 123 -32.55 -4.06 -23.38
N LEU A 124 -31.50 -3.31 -23.73
CA LEU A 124 -31.51 -1.85 -23.72
C LEU A 124 -32.18 -1.25 -24.97
N HIS A 125 -32.31 -2.02 -26.05
CA HIS A 125 -32.81 -1.53 -27.33
C HIS A 125 -34.31 -1.77 -27.51
N ALA A 126 -34.96 -0.91 -28.29
CA ALA A 126 -36.40 -1.01 -28.57
C ALA A 126 -36.74 -2.23 -29.46
N PRO A 127 -37.86 -2.94 -29.21
CA PRO A 127 -38.81 -2.73 -28.11
C PRO A 127 -38.25 -3.23 -26.76
N VAL A 128 -38.30 -2.36 -25.73
CA VAL A 128 -37.73 -2.67 -24.41
C VAL A 128 -38.72 -3.52 -23.60
N ASN A 129 -38.30 -4.73 -23.23
CA ASN A 129 -39.01 -5.54 -22.26
C ASN A 129 -38.60 -5.10 -20.84
N SER A 130 -39.48 -4.35 -20.18
CA SER A 130 -39.19 -3.77 -18.86
C SER A 130 -38.94 -4.82 -17.78
N GLU A 131 -39.64 -5.95 -17.82
CA GLU A 131 -39.49 -7.04 -16.84
C GLU A 131 -38.13 -7.73 -17.01
N GLN A 132 -37.79 -8.10 -18.24
CA GLN A 132 -36.50 -8.73 -18.53
C GLN A 132 -35.34 -7.78 -18.24
N LEU A 133 -35.42 -6.51 -18.65
CA LEU A 133 -34.38 -5.51 -18.39
C LEU A 133 -34.14 -5.33 -16.88
N GLN A 134 -35.20 -5.28 -16.07
CA GLN A 134 -35.07 -5.19 -14.62
C GLN A 134 -34.46 -6.47 -14.00
N ALA A 135 -34.81 -7.65 -14.51
CA ALA A 135 -34.23 -8.91 -14.05
C ALA A 135 -32.72 -9.03 -14.37
N GLU A 136 -32.31 -8.65 -15.58
CA GLU A 136 -30.90 -8.60 -15.97
C GLU A 136 -30.14 -7.54 -15.17
N PHE A 137 -30.74 -6.36 -14.96
CA PHE A 137 -30.16 -5.31 -14.13
C PHE A 137 -29.96 -5.77 -12.67
N ALA A 138 -30.93 -6.46 -12.09
CA ALA A 138 -30.85 -7.02 -10.74
C ALA A 138 -29.75 -8.09 -10.60
N THR A 139 -29.36 -8.73 -11.71
CA THR A 139 -28.25 -9.69 -11.76
C THR A 139 -26.90 -9.00 -11.91
N LEU A 140 -26.82 -7.93 -12.72
CA LEU A 140 -25.61 -7.19 -13.00
C LEU A 140 -25.19 -6.28 -11.84
N LEU A 141 -26.13 -5.55 -11.24
CA LEU A 141 -25.85 -4.51 -10.24
C LEU A 141 -25.05 -5.02 -9.03
N PRO A 142 -25.38 -6.17 -8.40
CA PRO A 142 -24.61 -6.69 -7.28
C PRO A 142 -23.16 -7.04 -7.64
N LYS A 143 -22.89 -7.45 -8.90
CA LYS A 143 -21.52 -7.71 -9.37
C LYS A 143 -20.73 -6.42 -9.55
N LEU A 144 -21.38 -5.36 -10.01
CA LEU A 144 -20.79 -4.03 -10.09
C LEU A 144 -20.49 -3.46 -8.67
N ASP A 145 -21.37 -3.66 -7.70
CA ASP A 145 -21.08 -3.31 -6.30
C ASP A 145 -19.93 -4.16 -5.72
N LYS A 146 -19.88 -5.44 -6.10
CA LYS A 146 -18.82 -6.33 -5.65
C LYS A 146 -17.46 -5.93 -6.22
N ILE A 147 -17.37 -5.41 -7.45
CA ILE A 147 -16.08 -4.97 -8.01
C ILE A 147 -15.54 -3.75 -7.25
N VAL A 148 -16.40 -2.80 -6.89
CA VAL A 148 -16.03 -1.61 -6.11
C VAL A 148 -15.49 -2.02 -4.74
N SER A 149 -16.25 -2.81 -3.99
CA SER A 149 -15.84 -3.27 -2.65
C SER A 149 -14.56 -4.14 -2.68
N THR A 150 -14.34 -4.90 -3.76
CA THR A 150 -13.11 -5.68 -3.95
C THR A 150 -11.90 -4.78 -4.13
N TYR A 151 -11.98 -3.74 -4.97
CA TYR A 151 -10.90 -2.77 -5.12
C TYR A 151 -10.64 -1.96 -3.85
N GLU A 152 -11.69 -1.54 -3.13
CA GLU A 152 -11.55 -0.86 -1.84
C GLU A 152 -10.82 -1.74 -0.81
N THR A 153 -11.17 -3.03 -0.75
CA THR A 153 -10.53 -3.99 0.16
C THR A 153 -9.05 -4.17 -0.18
N GLN A 154 -8.73 -4.28 -1.47
CA GLN A 154 -7.34 -4.40 -1.92
C GLN A 154 -6.52 -3.15 -1.61
N ALA A 155 -7.08 -1.95 -1.86
CA ALA A 155 -6.43 -0.68 -1.53
C ALA A 155 -6.15 -0.58 -0.01
N LYS A 156 -7.15 -0.90 0.83
CA LYS A 156 -6.99 -0.93 2.29
C LYS A 156 -5.92 -1.94 2.73
N ALA A 157 -5.86 -3.12 2.11
CA ALA A 157 -4.85 -4.13 2.43
C ALA A 157 -3.42 -3.66 2.10
N LYS A 158 -3.23 -2.95 0.97
CA LYS A 158 -1.93 -2.33 0.61
C LYS A 158 -1.50 -1.27 1.63
N ILE A 159 -2.42 -0.41 2.06
CA ILE A 159 -2.17 0.60 3.11
C ILE A 159 -1.78 -0.07 4.43
N ASN A 160 -2.54 -1.09 4.86
CA ASN A 160 -2.25 -1.82 6.09
C ASN A 160 -0.88 -2.52 6.03
N ARG A 161 -0.52 -3.09 4.88
CA ARG A 161 0.82 -3.66 4.65
C ARG A 161 1.90 -2.59 4.81
N LEU A 162 1.68 -1.36 4.34
CA LEU A 162 2.62 -0.25 4.50
C LEU A 162 2.83 0.09 5.97
N TYR A 163 1.76 0.20 6.76
CA TYR A 163 1.87 0.45 8.19
C TYR A 163 2.61 -0.66 8.94
N TRP A 164 2.33 -1.93 8.64
CA TRP A 164 3.05 -3.05 9.26
C TRP A 164 4.54 -3.07 8.92
N VAL A 165 4.89 -2.82 7.66
CA VAL A 165 6.29 -2.70 7.23
C VAL A 165 6.99 -1.56 7.97
N GLN A 166 6.34 -0.40 8.11
CA GLN A 166 6.89 0.74 8.84
C GLN A 166 7.07 0.45 10.34
N PHE A 167 6.09 -0.21 10.94
CA PHE A 167 6.18 -0.61 12.34
C PHE A 167 7.36 -1.55 12.60
N ILE A 168 7.63 -2.49 11.68
CA ILE A 168 8.79 -3.40 11.76
C ILE A 168 10.10 -2.62 11.65
N PHE A 169 10.22 -1.70 10.67
CA PHE A 169 11.41 -0.87 10.52
C PHE A 169 11.66 0.00 11.75
N LEU A 170 10.62 0.63 12.29
CA LEU A 170 10.69 1.47 13.48
C LEU A 170 11.12 0.66 14.71
N THR A 171 10.52 -0.51 14.92
CA THR A 171 10.87 -1.40 16.03
C THR A 171 12.33 -1.85 15.93
N THR A 172 12.77 -2.24 14.73
CA THR A 172 14.16 -2.65 14.47
C THR A 172 15.13 -1.49 14.71
N ALA A 173 14.76 -0.27 14.30
CA ALA A 173 15.56 0.93 14.53
C ALA A 173 15.75 1.18 16.04
N PHE A 174 14.68 1.11 16.83
CA PHE A 174 14.75 1.28 18.28
C PHE A 174 15.60 0.20 18.96
N LEU A 175 15.46 -1.06 18.55
CA LEU A 175 16.27 -2.16 19.08
C LEU A 175 17.76 -1.96 18.78
N LEU A 176 18.09 -1.51 17.56
CA LEU A 176 19.45 -1.25 17.15
C LEU A 176 20.07 -0.06 17.91
N LEU A 177 19.30 1.01 18.14
CA LEU A 177 19.72 2.14 18.96
C LEU A 177 19.90 1.76 20.43
N ALA A 178 18.97 0.99 21.01
CA ALA A 178 19.09 0.48 22.38
C ALA A 178 20.34 -0.40 22.52
N TRP A 179 20.60 -1.28 21.54
CA TRP A 179 21.80 -2.10 21.50
C TRP A 179 23.08 -1.26 21.43
N GLY A 180 23.11 -0.27 20.54
CA GLY A 180 24.22 0.69 20.43
C GLY A 180 24.48 1.44 21.74
N TYR A 181 23.41 1.93 22.39
CA TYR A 181 23.48 2.59 23.68
C TYR A 181 24.06 1.67 24.77
N LEU A 182 23.61 0.41 24.85
CA LEU A 182 24.14 -0.55 25.82
C LEU A 182 25.64 -0.82 25.61
N ILE A 183 26.11 -0.84 24.36
CA ILE A 183 27.54 -0.94 24.05
C ILE A 183 28.30 0.28 24.57
N VAL A 184 27.85 1.50 24.24
CA VAL A 184 28.50 2.75 24.68
C VAL A 184 28.51 2.85 26.20
N TYR A 185 27.38 2.57 26.85
CA TYR A 185 27.26 2.63 28.31
C TYR A 185 28.23 1.65 29.00
N ARG A 186 28.23 0.38 28.58
CA ARG A 186 29.04 -0.67 29.23
C ARG A 186 30.53 -0.57 28.91
N ARG A 187 30.91 -0.15 27.69
CA ARG A 187 32.30 -0.21 27.23
C ARG A 187 33.04 1.14 27.23
N LEU A 188 32.32 2.26 27.30
CA LEU A 188 32.92 3.59 27.27
C LEU A 188 32.58 4.38 28.54
N LEU A 189 31.30 4.64 28.80
CA LEU A 189 30.89 5.56 29.86
C LEU A 189 31.20 5.01 31.27
N TYR A 190 30.86 3.74 31.55
CA TYR A 190 31.11 3.16 32.87
C TYR A 190 32.62 3.08 33.23
N PRO A 191 33.52 2.58 32.35
CA PRO A 191 34.96 2.59 32.62
C PRO A 191 35.55 3.99 32.79
N LEU A 192 35.12 4.96 31.98
CA LEU A 192 35.59 6.36 32.10
C LEU A 192 35.18 6.99 33.42
N HIS A 193 33.95 6.75 33.88
CA HIS A 193 33.49 7.22 35.19
C HIS A 193 34.32 6.60 36.32
N ALA A 194 34.57 5.29 36.26
CA ALA A 194 35.40 4.59 37.26
C ALA A 194 36.84 5.14 37.30
N LEU A 195 37.45 5.37 36.13
CA LEU A 195 38.78 5.99 36.04
C LEU A 195 38.81 7.42 36.58
N GLY A 196 37.79 8.22 36.28
CA GLY A 196 37.65 9.59 36.81
C GLY A 196 37.57 9.60 38.34
N THR A 197 36.79 8.69 38.92
CA THR A 197 36.73 8.56 40.39
C THR A 197 38.06 8.12 41.00
N SER A 198 38.76 7.16 40.40
CA SER A 198 40.07 6.72 40.89
C SER A 198 41.14 7.81 40.78
N ALA A 199 41.17 8.57 39.68
CA ALA A 199 42.11 9.68 39.51
C ALA A 199 41.88 10.79 40.55
N HIS A 200 40.61 11.10 40.84
CA HIS A 200 40.27 12.09 41.87
C HIS A 200 40.70 11.63 43.27
N GLU A 201 40.48 10.36 43.62
CA GLU A 201 40.86 9.79 44.92
C GLU A 201 42.39 9.75 45.10
N ILE A 202 43.14 9.38 44.05
CA ILE A 202 44.61 9.43 44.06
C ILE A 202 45.08 10.89 44.24
N GLY A 203 44.46 11.84 43.54
CA GLY A 203 44.75 13.27 43.69
C GLY A 203 44.43 13.82 45.09
N ALA A 204 43.47 13.21 45.79
CA ALA A 204 43.15 13.50 47.18
C ALA A 204 44.05 12.76 48.20
N GLY A 205 45.01 11.95 47.74
CA GLY A 205 45.96 11.23 48.59
C GLY A 205 45.47 9.86 49.10
N ASN A 206 44.35 9.34 48.58
CA ASN A 206 43.80 8.05 48.98
C ASN A 206 44.33 6.92 48.08
N LEU A 207 45.40 6.25 48.51
CA LEU A 207 46.12 5.24 47.71
C LEU A 207 45.69 3.79 48.00
N ASP A 208 44.83 3.56 48.99
CA ASP A 208 44.48 2.20 49.45
C ASP A 208 43.37 1.53 48.62
N LYS A 209 42.76 2.25 47.67
CA LYS A 209 41.68 1.72 46.83
C LYS A 209 42.23 0.97 45.60
N PRO A 210 41.75 -0.25 45.31
CA PRO A 210 42.19 -1.01 44.14
C PRO A 210 41.75 -0.34 42.84
N PHE A 211 42.59 -0.45 41.82
CA PHE A 211 42.31 0.09 40.49
C PHE A 211 41.11 -0.65 39.84
N PRO A 212 40.15 0.06 39.23
CA PRO A 212 38.99 -0.59 38.62
C PRO A 212 39.42 -1.48 37.46
N SER A 213 38.84 -2.69 37.37
CA SER A 213 39.08 -3.59 36.25
C SER A 213 38.46 -3.02 34.97
N LEU A 214 39.31 -2.73 33.98
CA LEU A 214 38.87 -2.16 32.72
C LEU A 214 38.56 -3.27 31.69
N PRO A 215 37.47 -3.12 30.92
CA PRO A 215 37.19 -4.01 29.80
C PRO A 215 38.24 -3.82 28.69
N ASN A 216 38.76 -4.93 28.15
CA ASN A 216 39.79 -4.93 27.11
C ASN A 216 39.18 -4.59 25.73
N ASN A 217 39.22 -3.30 25.38
CA ASN A 217 38.36 -2.69 24.35
C ASN A 217 39.11 -2.04 23.17
N GLU A 218 40.45 -2.05 23.20
CA GLU A 218 41.31 -1.45 22.17
C GLU A 218 41.35 -2.27 20.88
#